data_AF-H2J0G9-F1
#
_entry.id   AF-H2J0G9-F1
#
_cell.length_a   1.000
_cell.length_b   1.000
_cell.length_c   1.000
_cell.angle_alpha   90.00
_cell.angle_beta   90.00
_cell.angle_gamma   90.00
#
_symmetry.space_group_name_H-M   'P 1'
#
loop_
_entity.id
_entity.type
_entity.pdbx_description
1 polymer ?
#
loop_
_entity_poly.entity_id
_entity_poly.type
_entity_poly.pdbx_seq_one_letter_code
_entity_poly.pdbx_strand_id
1 'polypeptide(L)'
;MSEVIKSEIYSIVCEMLCDAKDLEPETLSEDLPLKSLKLDSLDYVELMVLVKREFDISLSADMFIEHPDMTLGEMCQMLEALR
;
A
#
# COMPACT_ATOMS: atom_id res chain seq x y z
N MET A 1 2.01 -7.82 -24.48
CA MET A 1 1.58 -8.35 -23.17
C MET A 1 2.82 -8.51 -22.32
N SER A 2 3.04 -7.57 -21.41
CA SER A 2 3.96 -7.79 -20.29
C SER A 2 3.06 -7.97 -19.08
N GLU A 3 2.76 -9.23 -18.75
CA GLU A 3 2.25 -9.55 -17.42
C GLU A 3 3.39 -9.23 -16.45
N VAL A 4 3.35 -8.02 -15.89
CA VAL A 4 4.13 -7.71 -14.71
C VAL A 4 3.57 -8.63 -13.64
N ILE A 5 4.38 -9.58 -13.18
CA ILE A 5 4.07 -10.34 -11.96
C ILE A 5 4.18 -9.31 -10.83
N LYS A 6 3.11 -8.53 -10.64
CA LYS A 6 2.94 -7.69 -9.46
C LYS A 6 2.82 -8.64 -8.28
N SER A 7 3.57 -8.41 -7.22
CA SER A 7 3.53 -9.28 -6.06
C SER A 7 2.10 -9.37 -5.52
N GLU A 8 1.79 -10.50 -4.89
CA GLU A 8 0.47 -10.72 -4.27
C GLU A 8 0.13 -9.58 -3.30
N ILE A 9 1.15 -9.06 -2.60
CA ILE A 9 1.06 -7.89 -1.74
C ILE A 9 0.61 -6.65 -2.52
N TYR A 10 1.29 -6.34 -3.63
CA TYR A 10 0.93 -5.18 -4.46
C TYR A 10 -0.52 -5.27 -4.93
N SER A 11 -0.97 -6.44 -5.38
CA SER A 11 -2.33 -6.62 -5.89
C SER A 11 -3.38 -6.37 -4.81
N ILE A 12 -3.20 -6.96 -3.62
CA ILE A 12 -4.12 -6.80 -2.48
C ILE A 12 -4.14 -5.35 -1.98
N VAL A 13 -2.97 -4.73 -1.84
CA VAL A 13 -2.85 -3.33 -1.40
C VAL A 13 -3.52 -2.40 -2.42
N CYS A 14 -3.27 -2.61 -3.73
CA CYS A 14 -3.92 -1.83 -4.77
C CYS A 14 -5.44 -1.96 -4.73
N GLU A 15 -5.95 -3.19 -4.64
CA GLU A 15 -7.39 -3.44 -4.58
C GLU A 15 -8.05 -2.71 -3.40
N MET A 16 -7.44 -2.79 -2.21
CA MET A 16 -7.94 -2.09 -1.03
C MET A 16 -7.88 -0.57 -1.18
N LEU A 17 -6.76 -0.02 -1.67
CA LEU A 17 -6.63 1.43 -1.87
C LEU A 17 -7.60 1.94 -2.94
N CYS A 18 -7.83 1.16 -3.99
CA CYS A 18 -8.84 1.44 -5.01
C CYS A 18 -10.25 1.49 -4.42
N ASP A 19 -10.61 0.52 -3.57
CA ASP A 19 -11.91 0.46 -2.91
C ASP A 19 -12.08 1.64 -1.91
N ALA A 20 -11.05 1.91 -1.10
CA ALA A 20 -11.07 2.97 -0.09
C ALA A 20 -11.13 4.39 -0.70
N LYS A 21 -10.45 4.60 -1.84
CA LYS A 21 -10.34 5.92 -2.49
C LYS A 21 -11.24 6.10 -3.71
N ASP A 22 -12.05 5.10 -4.06
CA ASP A 22 -12.87 5.09 -5.29
C ASP A 22 -11.99 5.38 -6.53
N LEU A 23 -10.84 4.72 -6.59
CA LEU A 23 -9.84 4.87 -7.65
C LEU A 23 -9.78 3.63 -8.53
N GLU A 24 -9.45 3.81 -9.81
CA GLU A 24 -9.23 2.69 -10.70
C GLU A 24 -7.80 2.14 -10.54
N PRO A 25 -7.57 0.81 -10.60
CA PRO A 25 -6.25 0.21 -10.39
C PRO A 25 -5.21 0.63 -11.44
N GLU A 26 -5.65 1.11 -12.60
CA GLU A 26 -4.82 1.72 -13.64
C GLU A 26 -4.26 3.09 -13.26
N THR A 27 -4.85 3.76 -12.26
CA THR A 27 -4.36 5.04 -11.73
C THR A 27 -3.28 4.86 -10.66
N LEU A 28 -3.15 3.65 -10.11
CA LEU A 28 -2.12 3.32 -9.13
C LEU A 28 -0.83 2.87 -9.82
N SER A 29 0.27 3.51 -9.45
CA SER A 29 1.61 3.20 -9.92
C SER A 29 2.56 3.00 -8.74
N GLU A 30 3.59 2.20 -8.95
CA GLU A 30 4.64 1.92 -7.96
C GLU A 30 5.43 3.18 -7.57
N ASP A 31 5.58 4.14 -8.49
CA ASP A 31 6.17 5.46 -8.21
C ASP A 31 5.19 6.45 -7.57
N LEU A 32 3.93 6.07 -7.34
CA LEU A 32 2.92 6.96 -6.78
C LEU A 32 3.20 7.19 -5.28
N PRO A 33 3.43 8.44 -4.83
CA PRO A 33 3.58 8.74 -3.40
C PRO A 33 2.28 8.48 -2.66
N LEU A 34 2.33 7.81 -1.49
CA LEU A 34 1.13 7.54 -0.67
C LEU A 34 0.39 8.83 -0.28
N LYS A 35 1.12 9.93 -0.06
CA LYS A 35 0.53 11.26 0.18
C LYS A 35 -0.37 11.76 -0.94
N SER A 36 -0.13 11.35 -2.20
CA SER A 36 -0.95 11.73 -3.35
C SER A 36 -2.34 11.09 -3.32
N LEU A 37 -2.47 9.94 -2.64
CA LEU A 37 -3.75 9.26 -2.40
C LEU A 37 -4.60 9.96 -1.35
N LYS A 38 -4.07 10.98 -0.67
CA LYS A 38 -4.75 11.73 0.41
C LYS A 38 -5.38 10.77 1.43
N LEU A 39 -4.57 9.84 1.92
CA LEU A 39 -4.94 8.93 3.00
C LEU A 39 -5.15 9.73 4.28
N ASP A 40 -6.32 9.58 4.88
CA ASP A 40 -6.66 10.08 6.20
C ASP A 40 -6.22 9.05 7.26
N SER A 41 -6.30 9.43 8.54
CA SER A 41 -5.90 8.57 9.65
C SER A 41 -6.64 7.23 9.68
N LEU A 42 -7.88 7.18 9.19
CA LEU A 42 -8.66 5.95 9.07
C LEU A 42 -8.09 5.02 8.01
N ASP A 43 -7.75 5.54 6.82
CA ASP A 43 -7.19 4.73 5.74
C ASP A 43 -5.88 4.05 6.16
N TYR A 44 -5.02 4.76 6.91
CA TYR A 44 -3.80 4.15 7.46
C TYR A 44 -4.12 3.02 8.44
N VAL A 45 -5.14 3.18 9.28
CA VAL A 45 -5.55 2.12 10.21
C VAL A 45 -6.08 0.91 9.45
N GLU A 46 -6.91 1.11 8.43
CA GLU A 46 -7.43 0.01 7.60
C GLU A 46 -6.31 -0.71 6.85
N LEU A 47 -5.36 0.03 6.28
CA LEU A 47 -4.15 -0.52 5.67
C LEU A 47 -3.33 -1.36 6.66
N MET A 48 -3.07 -0.83 7.86
CA MET A 48 -2.34 -1.57 8.90
C MET A 48 -3.06 -2.86 9.31
N VAL A 49 -4.39 -2.82 9.43
CA VAL A 49 -5.21 -3.99 9.77
C VAL A 49 -5.22 -5.01 8.64
N LEU A 50 -5.36 -4.57 7.38
CA LEU A 50 -5.32 -5.41 6.19
C LEU A 50 -4.00 -6.16 6.11
N VAL A 51 -2.88 -5.42 6.16
CA VAL A 51 -1.55 -6.00 6.05
C VAL A 51 -1.28 -7.01 7.17
N LYS A 52 -1.71 -6.69 8.39
CA LYS A 52 -1.61 -7.62 9.51
C LYS A 52 -2.48 -8.86 9.33
N ARG A 53 -3.67 -8.72 8.75
CA ARG A 53 -4.60 -9.84 8.55
C ARG A 53 -4.18 -10.75 7.39
N GLU A 54 -3.74 -10.16 6.29
CA GLU A 54 -3.42 -10.89 5.05
C GLU A 54 -1.99 -11.44 5.07
N PHE A 55 -1.05 -10.74 5.70
CA PHE A 55 0.39 -11.09 5.67
C PHE A 55 1.00 -11.34 7.04
N ASP A 56 0.25 -11.21 8.15
CA ASP A 56 0.76 -11.28 9.54
C ASP A 56 1.84 -10.22 9.86
N ILE A 57 1.95 -9.16 9.04
CA ILE A 57 2.93 -8.08 9.20
C ILE A 57 2.32 -6.94 10.03
N SER A 58 3.02 -6.53 11.08
CA SER A 58 2.57 -5.43 11.94
C SER A 58 3.20 -4.10 11.50
N LEU A 59 2.45 -3.33 10.71
CA LEU A 59 2.82 -1.94 10.37
C LEU A 59 2.58 -0.99 11.54
N SER A 60 3.40 0.06 11.62
CA SER A 60 3.30 1.10 12.65
C SER A 60 3.12 2.48 12.02
N ALA A 61 2.31 3.34 12.65
CA ALA A 61 2.09 4.71 12.18
C ALA A 61 3.39 5.51 12.04
N ASP A 62 4.36 5.29 12.94
CA ASP A 62 5.68 5.91 12.88
C ASP A 62 6.37 5.70 11.54
N MET A 63 6.23 4.54 10.89
CA MET A 63 6.86 4.27 9.59
C MET A 63 6.36 5.22 8.50
N PHE A 64 5.06 5.55 8.51
CA PHE A 64 4.48 6.51 7.57
C PHE A 64 4.82 7.96 7.91
N ILE A 65 5.04 8.25 9.20
CA ILE A 65 5.45 9.58 9.68
C ILE A 65 6.92 9.84 9.37
N GLU A 66 7.80 8.84 9.53
CA GLU A 66 9.23 8.92 9.22
C GLU A 66 9.47 8.94 7.70
N HIS A 67 8.59 8.30 6.92
CA HIS A 67 8.67 8.26 5.46
C HIS A 67 7.41 8.86 4.80
N PRO A 68 7.18 10.19 4.92
CA PRO A 68 5.98 10.84 4.37
C PRO A 68 5.95 10.85 2.84
N ASP A 69 7.10 10.64 2.21
CA ASP A 69 7.28 10.55 0.76
C ASP A 69 7.31 9.11 0.23
N MET A 70 7.05 8.11 1.08
CA MET A 70 7.02 6.70 0.69
C MET A 70 6.08 6.49 -0.50
N THR A 71 6.54 5.76 -1.50
CA THR A 71 5.72 5.37 -2.64
C THR A 71 5.00 4.05 -2.40
N LEU A 72 3.97 3.79 -3.19
CA LEU A 72 3.25 2.51 -3.16
C LEU A 72 4.20 1.33 -3.42
N GLY A 73 5.15 1.49 -4.36
CA GLY A 73 6.16 0.48 -4.66
C GLY A 73 7.11 0.22 -3.49
N GLU A 74 7.61 1.28 -2.84
CA GLU A 74 8.47 1.14 -1.66
C GLU A 74 7.74 0.45 -0.50
N MET A 75 6.48 0.79 -0.28
CA MET A 75 5.66 0.13 0.72
C MET A 75 5.51 -1.37 0.42
N CYS A 76 5.17 -1.72 -0.83
CA CYS A 76 5.03 -3.12 -1.21
C CYS A 76 6.35 -3.90 -1.07
N GLN A 77 7.47 -3.31 -1.49
CA GLN A 77 8.81 -3.91 -1.33
C GLN A 77 9.16 -4.12 0.15
N MET A 78 8.83 -3.15 1.01
CA MET A 78 9.06 -3.26 2.44
C MET A 78 8.23 -4.40 3.06
N LEU A 79 6.96 -4.52 2.66
CA LEU A 79 6.10 -5.61 3.09
C LEU A 79 6.62 -6.97 2.61
N GLU A 80 7.10 -7.06 1.37
CA GLU A 80 7.72 -8.27 0.85
C GLU A 80 9.01 -8.63 1.60
N ALA A 81 9.79 -7.65 2.04
CA ALA A 81 11.01 -7.87 2.82
C ALA A 81 10.74 -8.29 4.27
N LEU A 82 9.54 -8.05 4.79
CA LEU A 82 9.11 -8.42 6.14
C LEU A 82 8.43 -9.80 6.21
N ARG A 83 8.12 -10.40 5.05
CA ARG A 83 7.54 -11.74 4.90
C ARG A 83 8.61 -12.84 5.05
#